data_AF-A0A7T8HHI4-F1
#
_entry.id   AF-A0A7T8HHI4-F1
#
_cell.length_a   1.000
_cell.length_b   1.000
_cell.length_c   1.000
_cell.angle_alpha   90.00
_cell.angle_beta   90.00
_cell.angle_gamma   90.00
#
_symmetry.space_group_name_H-M   'P 1'
#
loop_
_entity.id
_entity.type
_entity.pdbx_description
1 polymer ?
#
loop_
_entity_poly.entity_id
_entity_poly.type
_entity_poly.pdbx_seq_one_letter_code
_entity_poly.pdbx_strand_id
1 'polypeptide(L)' 'EGKTGISDIDVIEKNHRFIWKESAEGQELPWELALAKKYWERLFKEYAICDLSRYLKNQVAMRWRTQKEVTV' A
#
# COMPACT_ATOMS: atom_id res chain seq x y z
N GLU A 1 9.47 -16.35 -30.01
CA GLU A 1 8.13 -16.02 -29.47
C GLU A 1 8.17 -16.12 -27.96
N GLY A 2 8.37 -14.99 -27.27
CA GLY A 2 8.42 -14.98 -25.81
C GLY A 2 7.00 -14.96 -25.27
N LYS A 3 6.59 -15.99 -24.53
CA LYS A 3 5.40 -15.89 -23.67
C LYS A 3 5.71 -14.84 -22.61
N THR A 4 5.32 -13.59 -22.82
CA THR A 4 5.24 -12.61 -21.73
C THR A 4 3.98 -12.92 -20.94
N GLY A 5 4.02 -14.03 -20.20
CA GLY A 5 3.03 -14.31 -19.17
C GLY A 5 3.13 -13.24 -18.10
N ILE A 6 1.98 -12.79 -17.60
CA ILE A 6 1.94 -11.86 -16.48
C ILE A 6 2.61 -12.55 -15.29
N SER A 7 3.66 -11.96 -14.75
CA SER A 7 4.37 -12.50 -13.61
C SER A 7 3.65 -12.15 -12.30
N ASP A 8 3.93 -12.89 -11.23
CA ASP A 8 3.36 -12.61 -9.91
C ASP A 8 3.64 -11.18 -9.44
N ILE A 9 4.82 -10.63 -9.80
CA ILE A 9 5.18 -9.25 -9.46
C ILE A 9 4.33 -8.24 -10.24
N ASP A 10 4.02 -8.51 -11.52
CA ASP A 10 3.11 -7.67 -12.32
C ASP A 10 1.70 -7.68 -11.73
N VAL A 11 1.24 -8.83 -11.21
CA VAL A 11 -0.07 -8.95 -10.55
C VAL A 11 -0.10 -8.14 -9.26
N ILE A 12 0.97 -8.21 -8.45
CA ILE A 12 1.10 -7.45 -7.21
C ILE A 12 1.12 -5.96 -7.50
N GLU A 13 1.93 -5.49 -8.45
CA GLU A 13 2.02 -4.06 -8.79
C GLU A 13 0.69 -3.50 -9.31
N LYS A 14 -0.04 -4.25 -10.14
CA LYS A 14 -1.35 -3.83 -10.66
C LYS A 14 -2.42 -3.73 -9.57
N ASN A 15 -2.37 -4.62 -8.58
CA ASN A 15 -3.40 -4.72 -7.54
C ASN A 15 -2.97 -4.16 -6.19
N HIS A 16 -1.78 -3.55 -6.10
CA HIS A 16 -1.27 -3.01 -4.84
C HIS A 16 -2.21 -1.92 -4.31
N ARG A 17 -2.39 -1.90 -2.99
CA ARG A 17 -3.10 -0.83 -2.29
C ARG A 17 -2.22 -0.31 -1.18
N PHE A 18 -2.15 1.01 -1.04
CA PHE A 18 -1.39 1.65 0.03
C PHE A 18 -1.91 1.26 1.41
N ILE A 19 -3.24 1.29 1.58
CA ILE A 19 -3.96 0.84 2.76
C ILE A 19 -5.04 -0.16 2.32
N TRP A 20 -5.07 -1.33 2.96
CA TRP A 20 -6.15 -2.29 2.82
C TRP A 20 -7.24 -1.99 3.86
N LYS A 21 -8.50 -1.95 3.43
CA LYS A 21 -9.65 -1.74 4.34
C LYS A 21 -10.04 -3.07 4.98
N GLU A 22 -10.25 -3.07 6.29
CA GLU A 22 -10.72 -4.25 7.04
C GLU A 22 -12.07 -4.76 6.52
N SER A 23 -12.93 -3.90 5.96
CA SER A 23 -14.21 -4.32 5.39
C SER A 23 -14.11 -5.28 4.19
N ALA A 24 -12.92 -5.47 3.62
CA ALA A 24 -12.65 -6.45 2.57
C ALA A 24 -12.24 -7.84 3.13
N GLU A 25 -12.14 -8.00 4.46
CA GLU A 25 -11.67 -9.23 5.11
C GLU A 25 -12.70 -10.38 5.14
N GLY A 26 -13.93 -10.13 4.69
CA GLY A 26 -15.01 -11.15 4.67
C GLY A 26 -15.55 -11.51 3.28
N GLN A 27 -15.02 -10.93 2.20
CA GLN A 27 -15.40 -11.31 0.83
C GLN A 27 -14.31 -12.22 0.25
N GLU A 28 -14.71 -13.26 -0.48
CA GLU A 28 -13.77 -14.04 -1.30
C GLU A 28 -13.12 -13.09 -2.31
N LEU A 29 -11.88 -12.71 -2.02
CA LEU A 29 -11.09 -11.88 -2.93
C LEU A 29 -10.70 -12.74 -4.13
N PRO A 30 -10.82 -12.19 -5.36
CA PRO A 30 -10.14 -12.76 -6.53
C PRO A 30 -8.68 -13.06 -6.21
N TRP A 31 -8.14 -14.14 -6.79
CA TRP A 31 -6.80 -14.65 -6.48
C TRP A 31 -5.74 -13.54 -6.57
N GLU A 32 -5.82 -12.69 -7.57
CA GLU A 32 -4.88 -11.59 -7.82
C GLU A 32 -4.85 -10.59 -6.66
N LEU A 33 -6.02 -10.30 -6.08
CA LEU A 33 -6.16 -9.44 -4.92
C LEU A 33 -5.69 -10.16 -3.65
N ALA A 34 -5.95 -11.45 -3.51
CA ALA A 34 -5.43 -12.24 -2.39
C ALA A 34 -3.89 -12.30 -2.40
N LEU A 35 -3.26 -12.44 -3.58
CA LEU A 35 -1.81 -12.38 -3.75
C LEU A 35 -1.25 -11.02 -3.32
N ALA A 36 -1.83 -9.93 -3.82
CA ALA A 36 -1.42 -8.58 -3.48
C ALA A 36 -1.61 -8.29 -1.98
N LYS A 37 -2.69 -8.79 -1.38
CA LYS A 37 -2.96 -8.66 0.06
C LYS A 37 -1.91 -9.38 0.89
N LYS A 38 -1.62 -10.64 0.57
CA LYS A 38 -0.60 -11.44 1.26
C LYS A 38 0.78 -10.79 1.17
N TYR A 39 1.12 -10.21 0.01
CA TYR A 39 2.34 -9.45 -0.15
C TYR A 39 2.35 -8.21 0.75
N TRP A 40 1.26 -7.43 0.75
CA TRP A 40 1.10 -6.24 1.59
C TRP A 40 1.16 -6.52 3.10
N GLU A 41 0.60 -7.63 3.56
CA GLU A 41 0.67 -8.07 4.97
C GLU A 41 2.10 -8.37 5.43
N ARG A 42 2.97 -8.84 4.52
CA ARG A 42 4.38 -9.12 4.79
C ARG A 42 5.26 -7.87 4.83
N LEU A 43 4.79 -6.74 4.28
CA LEU A 43 5.57 -5.50 4.26
C LEU A 43 5.71 -4.92 5.66
N PHE A 44 6.92 -4.44 5.99
CA PHE A 44 7.13 -3.56 7.13
C PHE A 44 6.50 -2.20 6.81
N LYS A 45 5.49 -1.82 7.60
CA LYS A 45 4.63 -0.66 7.36
C LYS A 45 4.92 0.43 8.38
N GLU A 46 5.92 1.24 8.09
CA GLU A 46 6.19 2.49 8.79
C GLU A 46 5.70 3.66 7.93
N TYR A 47 4.83 4.49 8.49
CA TYR A 47 4.26 5.62 7.78
C TYR A 47 4.86 6.92 8.29
N ALA A 48 4.95 7.93 7.42
CA ALA A 48 5.27 9.29 7.83
C ALA A 48 4.18 10.23 7.33
N ILE A 49 3.69 11.09 8.22
CA ILE A 49 2.82 12.20 7.82
C ILE A 49 3.73 13.40 7.56
N CYS A 50 3.66 13.91 6.34
CA CYS A 50 4.37 15.12 5.93
C CYS A 50 3.44 16.32 6.05
N ASP A 51 3.83 17.30 6.87
CA ASP A 51 3.25 18.64 6.86
C ASP A 51 3.93 19.46 5.77
N LEU A 52 3.15 19.76 4.74
CA LEU A 52 3.56 20.56 3.59
C LEU A 52 2.97 21.97 3.63
N SER A 53 2.40 22.44 4.74
CA SER A 53 1.80 23.78 4.86
C SER A 53 2.75 24.93 4.48
N ARG A 54 4.06 24.70 4.56
CA ARG A 54 5.13 25.68 4.25
C ARG A 54 6.06 25.24 3.12
N TYR A 55 5.60 24.36 2.23
CA TYR A 55 6.44 23.80 1.17
C TYR A 55 7.06 24.86 0.25
N LEU A 56 6.35 25.96 -0.06
CA LEU A 56 6.87 27.07 -0.87
C LEU A 56 8.05 27.79 -0.23
N LYS A 57 8.19 27.70 1.10
CA LYS A 57 9.35 28.22 1.85
C LYS A 57 10.44 27.16 2.04
N ASN A 58 10.36 26.04 1.31
CA ASN A 58 11.22 24.87 1.44
C ASN A 58 11.25 24.29 2.86
N GLN A 59 10.14 24.43 3.61
CA GLN A 59 9.98 23.91 4.96
C GLN A 59 9.02 22.73 4.93
N VAL A 60 9.51 21.56 5.30
CA VAL A 60 8.75 20.30 5.39
C VAL A 60 8.97 19.72 6.78
N ALA A 61 7.88 19.39 7.48
CA ALA A 61 7.96 18.64 8.73
C ALA A 61 7.43 17.23 8.51
N MET A 62 8.10 16.22 9.07
CA MET A 62 7.69 14.82 8.98
C MET A 62 7.51 14.26 10.38
N ARG A 63 6.50 13.41 10.56
CA ARG A 63 6.26 12.67 11.80
C ARG A 63 6.04 11.20 11.48
N TRP A 64 6.87 10.35 12.05
CA TRP A 64 6.71 8.89 12.01
C TRP A 64 5.42 8.49 12.72
N ARG A 65 4.65 7.59 12.12
CA ARG A 65 3.36 7.12 12.59
C ARG A 65 3.17 5.64 12.31
N THR A 66 2.34 5.02 13.14
CA THR A 66 1.85 3.66 12.94
C THR A 66 0.64 3.63 12.02
N GLN A 67 0.31 2.46 11.45
CA GLN A 67 -0.85 2.29 10.57
C GLN A 67 -2.14 2.85 11.20
N LYS A 68 -2.38 2.53 12.47
CA LYS A 68 -3.60 2.94 13.21
C LYS A 68 -3.77 4.45 13.31
N GLU A 69 -2.67 5.21 13.42
CA GLU A 69 -2.71 6.67 13.53
C GLU A 69 -2.98 7.35 12.18
N VAL A 70 -2.76 6.65 11.07
CA VAL A 70 -2.95 7.15 9.70
C VAL A 70 -4.36 6.83 9.17
N THR A 71 -5.03 5.81 9.72
CA THR A 71 -6.29 5.27 9.20
C THR A 71 -7.55 5.67 10.00
N VAL A 72 -7.56 6.85 10.63
CA VAL A 72 -8.75 7.38 11.36
C VAL A 72 -9.91 7.63 10.41
#